data_AF-A0AB32TCG0-F1
#
_entry.id   AF-A0AB32TCG0-F1
#
_cell.length_a   1.000
_cell.length_b   1.000
_cell.length_c   1.000
_cell.angle_alpha   90.00
_cell.angle_beta   90.00
_cell.angle_gamma   90.00
#
_symmetry.space_group_name_H-M   'P 1'
#
loop_
_entity.id
_entity.type
_entity.pdbx_description
1 polymer ?
#
loop_
_entity_poly.entity_id
_entity_poly.type
_entity_poly.pdbx_seq_one_letter_code
_entity_poly.pdbx_strand_id
1 'polypeptide(L)'
;MTFTAVLQLYRLQSGSLCVAAGAGVPQVCSASVIPYSLSLSADVRSSVPIARLDSSCALEPLQFLDPQHTHAQVSLSAGHRFDKDVELLLYYVDPHQPSAVLEAGAATAPAGSLMADPLLMLSLYPEFPAAVMSSLTSHGEFIFLVDQSGSMDCPMHHGEGAQMRIESARDTLLLLLKSLPLGCYFNIYGFGSSFQAFFPSVQLHY
;
A
#
# COMPACT_ATOMS: atom_id res chain seq x y z
N MET A 1 6.21 7.97 -9.87
CA MET A 1 6.65 6.63 -10.29
C MET A 1 5.79 6.16 -11.46
N THR A 2 6.37 5.97 -12.64
CA THR A 2 5.66 5.35 -13.78
C THR A 2 5.66 3.86 -13.51
N PHE A 3 4.63 3.34 -12.86
CA PHE A 3 4.44 1.90 -12.71
C PHE A 3 3.86 1.37 -14.02
N THR A 4 4.73 0.96 -14.94
CA THR A 4 4.33 -0.02 -15.96
C THR A 4 4.53 -1.41 -15.35
N ALA A 5 3.69 -1.79 -14.39
CA ALA A 5 3.62 -3.17 -13.95
C ALA A 5 2.89 -3.97 -15.04
N VAL A 6 3.64 -4.55 -15.97
CA VAL A 6 3.06 -5.51 -16.92
C VAL A 6 2.85 -6.81 -16.15
N LEU A 7 1.62 -7.03 -15.67
CA LEU A 7 1.22 -8.31 -15.09
C LEU A 7 1.08 -9.32 -16.23
N GLN A 8 2.19 -9.96 -16.59
CA GLN A 8 2.21 -10.96 -17.65
C GLN A 8 1.83 -12.33 -17.07
N LEU A 9 0.52 -12.61 -17.05
CA LEU A 9 -0.01 -13.93 -16.70
C LEU A 9 0.28 -14.91 -17.85
N TYR A 10 1.36 -15.68 -17.72
CA TYR A 10 1.63 -16.77 -18.64
C TYR A 10 0.82 -18.01 -18.22
N ARG A 11 -0.11 -18.43 -19.09
CA ARG A 11 -0.81 -19.71 -18.96
C ARG A 11 0.02 -20.78 -19.67
N LEU A 12 0.65 -21.68 -18.92
CA LEU A 12 1.24 -22.89 -19.49
C LEU A 12 0.12 -23.79 -20.02
N GLN A 13 0.11 -24.03 -21.33
CA GLN A 13 -0.84 -24.93 -21.99
C GLN A 13 -0.39 -26.39 -21.88
N SER A 14 -1.30 -27.20 -21.33
CA SER A 14 -1.59 -28.60 -21.68
C SER A 14 -0.55 -29.69 -21.34
N GLY A 15 -0.77 -30.36 -20.21
CA GLY A 15 -0.54 -31.80 -20.06
C GLY A 15 -1.85 -32.56 -20.30
N SER A 16 -1.85 -33.50 -21.25
CA SER A 16 -2.99 -34.38 -21.54
C SER A 16 -3.33 -35.24 -20.32
N LEU A 17 -4.57 -35.19 -19.84
CA LEU A 17 -5.11 -36.13 -18.87
C LEU A 17 -6.21 -36.96 -19.55
N CYS A 18 -5.97 -38.26 -19.70
CA CYS A 18 -7.02 -39.20 -20.01
C CYS A 18 -7.87 -39.40 -18.74
N VAL A 19 -9.14 -39.01 -18.79
CA VAL A 19 -10.11 -39.33 -17.73
C VAL A 19 -10.95 -40.48 -18.23
N ALA A 20 -10.73 -41.67 -17.67
CA ALA A 20 -11.64 -42.79 -17.84
C ALA A 20 -12.91 -42.51 -17.02
N ALA A 21 -14.05 -42.36 -17.71
CA ALA A 21 -15.34 -42.14 -17.09
C ALA A 21 -15.88 -43.48 -16.53
N GLY A 22 -15.96 -43.57 -15.20
CA GLY A 22 -16.75 -44.57 -14.47
C GLY A 22 -17.85 -43.85 -13.69
N ALA A 23 -19.09 -44.35 -13.79
CA ALA A 23 -20.27 -43.76 -13.17
C ALA A 23 -20.17 -43.77 -11.62
N GLY A 24 -19.82 -42.63 -11.04
CA GLY A 24 -19.80 -42.37 -9.60
C GLY A 24 -19.53 -40.88 -9.36
N VAL A 25 -20.11 -40.31 -8.31
CA VAL A 25 -19.98 -38.88 -7.94
C VAL A 25 -18.51 -38.45 -8.03
N PRO A 26 -18.16 -37.37 -8.75
CA PRO A 26 -16.77 -36.99 -8.95
C PRO A 26 -16.19 -36.48 -7.63
N GLN A 27 -15.53 -37.38 -6.90
CA GLN A 27 -14.66 -37.02 -5.78
C GLN A 27 -13.32 -36.57 -6.36
N VAL A 28 -12.94 -35.31 -6.11
CA VAL A 28 -11.57 -34.85 -6.38
C VAL A 28 -10.65 -35.62 -5.45
N CYS A 29 -9.98 -36.64 -6.00
CA CYS A 29 -8.99 -37.41 -5.28
C CYS A 29 -7.88 -36.47 -4.84
N SER A 30 -7.66 -36.35 -3.53
CA SER A 30 -6.62 -35.54 -2.88
C SER A 30 -5.18 -35.99 -3.22
N ALA A 31 -5.02 -36.93 -4.15
CA ALA A 31 -3.76 -37.45 -4.66
C ALA A 31 -3.45 -37.00 -6.10
N SER A 32 -4.30 -36.17 -6.73
CA SER A 32 -4.06 -35.68 -8.09
C SER A 32 -3.16 -34.46 -8.07
N VAL A 33 -1.94 -34.61 -8.60
CA VAL A 33 -1.08 -33.50 -9.05
C VAL A 33 -1.92 -32.61 -9.97
N ILE A 34 -2.13 -31.37 -9.56
CA ILE A 34 -2.86 -30.39 -10.35
C ILE A 34 -1.98 -30.06 -11.56
N PRO A 35 -2.39 -30.31 -12.82
CA PRO A 35 -1.51 -30.27 -14.00
C PRO A 35 -1.23 -28.84 -14.49
N TYR A 36 -1.53 -27.83 -13.68
CA TYR A 36 -1.33 -26.43 -13.99
C TYR A 36 -0.62 -25.76 -12.82
N SER A 37 0.52 -25.13 -13.12
CA SER A 37 1.21 -24.21 -12.25
C SER A 37 0.82 -22.77 -12.61
N LEU A 38 0.62 -21.92 -11.61
CA LEU A 38 0.50 -20.48 -11.80
C LEU A 38 1.82 -19.83 -11.39
N SER A 39 2.38 -19.02 -12.27
CA SER A 39 3.58 -18.23 -12.02
C SER A 39 3.25 -16.75 -12.21
N LEU A 40 3.77 -15.91 -11.32
CA LEU A 40 3.65 -14.47 -11.42
C LEU A 40 5.05 -13.87 -11.59
N SER A 41 5.20 -13.03 -12.60
CA SER A 41 6.41 -12.25 -12.85
C SER A 41 6.03 -10.79 -13.02
N ALA A 42 6.88 -9.90 -12.51
CA ALA A 42 6.73 -8.46 -12.61
C ALA A 42 7.96 -7.87 -13.32
N ASP A 43 7.72 -7.20 -14.44
CA ASP A 43 8.69 -6.33 -15.12
C ASP A 43 8.53 -4.92 -14.53
N VAL A 44 9.61 -4.38 -13.99
CA VAL A 44 9.66 -3.10 -13.31
C VAL A 44 10.54 -2.16 -14.10
N ARG A 45 10.00 -1.02 -14.51
CA ARG A 45 10.74 0.07 -15.14
C ARG A 45 10.62 1.35 -14.31
N SER A 46 11.70 2.09 -14.20
CA SER A 46 11.81 3.28 -13.37
C SER A 46 12.68 4.33 -14.02
N SER A 47 12.38 5.62 -13.78
CA SER A 47 13.26 6.73 -14.16
C SER A 47 14.43 6.93 -13.18
N VAL A 48 14.39 6.28 -12.02
CA VAL A 48 15.40 6.35 -10.96
C VAL A 48 15.93 4.93 -10.70
N PRO A 49 17.25 4.73 -10.47
CA PRO A 49 17.80 3.41 -10.21
C PRO A 49 17.11 2.71 -9.04
N ILE A 50 16.84 1.43 -9.20
CA ILE A 50 16.21 0.58 -8.19
C ILE A 50 17.32 0.04 -7.27
N ALA A 51 17.15 0.22 -5.96
CA ALA A 51 18.07 -0.27 -4.94
C ALA A 51 17.76 -1.73 -4.56
N ARG A 52 16.49 -2.03 -4.24
CA ARG A 52 16.02 -3.38 -3.91
C ARG A 52 14.51 -3.50 -4.05
N LEU A 53 14.03 -4.74 -3.96
CA LEU A 53 12.61 -5.07 -3.97
C LEU A 53 12.35 -6.13 -2.89
N ASP A 54 11.42 -5.83 -1.99
CA ASP A 54 11.02 -6.70 -0.89
C ASP A 54 9.58 -7.21 -1.09
N SER A 55 9.24 -8.36 -0.51
CA SER A 55 7.87 -8.91 -0.53
C SER A 55 7.59 -9.75 0.70
N SER A 56 6.31 -9.83 1.09
CA SER A 56 5.79 -10.76 2.08
C SER A 56 5.69 -12.21 1.57
N CYS A 57 5.94 -12.41 0.28
CA CYS A 57 5.95 -13.69 -0.41
C CYS A 57 7.38 -14.07 -0.82
N ALA A 58 7.63 -15.37 -0.97
CA ALA A 58 8.91 -15.85 -1.47
C ALA A 58 9.09 -15.44 -2.94
N LEU A 59 10.23 -14.81 -3.23
CA LEU A 59 10.61 -14.35 -4.56
C LEU A 59 11.83 -15.13 -5.07
N GLU A 60 11.90 -15.28 -6.38
CA GLU A 60 13.16 -15.57 -7.05
C GLU A 60 14.10 -14.35 -6.95
N PRO A 61 15.43 -14.55 -7.05
CA PRO A 61 16.38 -13.44 -7.00
C PRO A 61 16.04 -12.33 -8.01
N LEU A 62 16.03 -11.08 -7.54
CA LEU A 62 15.81 -9.90 -8.37
C LEU A 62 16.86 -9.84 -9.49
N GLN A 63 16.42 -9.70 -10.73
CA GLN A 63 17.30 -9.60 -11.90
C GLN A 63 17.26 -8.18 -12.45
N PHE A 64 18.40 -7.50 -12.49
CA PHE A 64 18.54 -6.22 -13.20
C PHE A 64 18.81 -6.50 -14.67
N LEU A 65 18.01 -5.87 -15.54
CA LEU A 65 18.04 -6.06 -17.00
C LEU A 65 18.88 -4.99 -17.70
N ASP A 66 19.29 -3.95 -16.99
CA ASP A 66 20.15 -2.88 -17.48
C ASP A 66 21.26 -2.52 -16.46
N PRO A 67 22.42 -2.01 -16.90
CA PRO A 67 23.50 -1.58 -16.01
C PRO A 67 23.15 -0.40 -15.09
N GLN A 68 22.16 0.42 -15.47
CA GLN A 68 21.71 1.57 -14.68
C GLN A 68 20.70 1.17 -13.59
N HIS A 69 20.33 -0.11 -13.51
CA HIS A 69 19.34 -0.64 -12.57
C HIS A 69 17.97 0.07 -12.67
N THR A 70 17.61 0.56 -13.85
CA THR A 70 16.33 1.22 -14.12
C THR A 70 15.25 0.26 -14.62
N HIS A 71 15.65 -0.96 -14.98
CA HIS A 71 14.81 -2.04 -15.46
C HIS A 71 15.15 -3.32 -14.70
N ALA A 72 14.18 -3.88 -13.99
CA ALA A 72 14.35 -5.09 -13.21
C ALA A 72 13.19 -6.05 -13.44
N GLN A 73 13.45 -7.35 -13.25
CA GLN A 73 12.44 -8.39 -13.28
C GLN A 73 12.50 -9.19 -11.98
N VAL A 74 11.33 -9.52 -11.44
CA VAL A 74 11.19 -10.40 -10.28
C VAL A 74 10.02 -11.35 -10.49
N SER A 75 10.14 -12.56 -9.97
CA SER A 75 9.09 -13.56 -10.07
C SER A 75 8.82 -14.17 -8.70
N LEU A 76 7.58 -14.60 -8.46
CA LEU A 76 7.27 -15.40 -7.29
C LEU A 76 7.98 -16.75 -7.39
N SER A 77 8.48 -17.24 -6.26
CA SER A 77 9.08 -18.58 -6.22
C SER A 77 8.06 -19.65 -6.63
N ALA A 78 8.55 -20.70 -7.29
CA ALA A 78 7.73 -21.86 -7.65
C ALA A 78 7.02 -22.47 -6.43
N GLY A 79 5.77 -22.90 -6.62
CA GLY A 79 4.95 -23.49 -5.57
C GLY A 79 4.22 -22.48 -4.67
N HIS A 80 4.23 -21.19 -5.00
CA HIS A 80 3.42 -20.19 -4.31
C HIS A 80 1.92 -20.56 -4.36
N ARG A 81 1.24 -20.44 -3.22
CA ARG A 81 -0.12 -20.97 -3.03
C ARG A 81 -1.24 -19.95 -3.27
N PHE A 82 -0.90 -18.67 -3.44
CA PHE A 82 -1.87 -17.58 -3.61
C PHE A 82 -2.96 -17.57 -2.52
N ASP A 83 -2.56 -17.93 -1.29
CA ASP A 83 -3.40 -17.98 -0.09
C ASP A 83 -3.41 -16.65 0.68
N LYS A 84 -2.69 -15.65 0.18
CA LYS A 84 -2.59 -14.29 0.68
C LYS A 84 -2.28 -13.33 -0.46
N ASP A 85 -2.46 -12.04 -0.20
CA ASP A 85 -2.11 -10.99 -1.14
C ASP A 85 -0.59 -10.94 -1.39
N VAL A 86 -0.23 -10.60 -2.63
CA VAL A 86 1.15 -10.44 -3.06
C VAL A 86 1.49 -8.96 -3.09
N GLU A 87 2.35 -8.53 -2.17
CA GLU A 87 2.82 -7.16 -2.06
C GLU A 87 4.28 -7.08 -2.49
N LEU A 88 4.61 -6.14 -3.39
CA LEU A 88 5.98 -5.84 -3.80
C LEU A 88 6.33 -4.42 -3.35
N LEU A 89 7.34 -4.29 -2.52
CA LEU A 89 7.82 -3.01 -2.00
C LEU A 89 9.13 -2.63 -2.67
N LEU A 90 9.10 -1.57 -3.48
CA LEU A 90 10.26 -1.11 -4.24
C LEU A 90 11.00 0.01 -3.50
N TYR A 91 12.32 -0.09 -3.50
CA TYR A 91 13.22 0.91 -2.94
C TYR A 91 14.11 1.45 -4.06
N TYR A 92 14.22 2.76 -4.13
CA TYR A 92 15.06 3.45 -5.11
C TYR A 92 16.38 3.90 -4.49
N VAL A 93 17.40 4.02 -5.34
CA VAL A 93 18.64 4.74 -5.01
C VAL A 93 18.29 6.23 -4.96
N ASP A 94 18.71 6.91 -3.91
CA ASP A 94 18.50 8.35 -3.70
C ASP A 94 17.05 8.81 -3.95
N PRO A 95 16.06 8.26 -3.22
CA PRO A 95 14.64 8.55 -3.44
C PRO A 95 14.30 10.04 -3.27
N HIS A 96 15.18 10.79 -2.60
CA HIS A 96 15.00 12.19 -2.28
C HIS A 96 15.31 13.15 -3.44
N GLN A 97 15.88 12.66 -4.53
CA GLN A 97 16.09 13.47 -5.72
C GLN A 97 14.76 13.74 -6.45
N PRO A 98 14.40 15.03 -6.66
CA PRO A 98 13.26 15.39 -7.48
C PRO A 98 13.34 14.76 -8.88
N SER A 99 12.24 14.18 -9.34
CA SER A 99 12.15 13.67 -10.71
C SER A 99 10.89 14.12 -11.42
N ALA A 100 10.99 14.23 -12.74
CA ALA A 100 9.92 14.63 -13.64
C ALA A 100 9.89 13.66 -14.82
N VAL A 101 8.73 13.06 -15.09
CA VAL A 101 8.51 12.19 -16.24
C VAL A 101 7.44 12.80 -17.11
N LEU A 102 7.77 13.03 -18.38
CA LEU A 102 6.84 13.51 -19.39
C LEU A 102 6.44 12.33 -20.27
N GLU A 103 5.15 11.97 -20.23
CA GLU A 103 4.56 11.01 -21.14
C GLU A 103 3.83 11.77 -22.25
N ALA A 104 4.14 11.43 -23.50
CA ALA A 104 3.43 11.99 -24.64
C ALA A 104 2.03 11.37 -24.75
N GLY A 105 1.06 12.17 -25.21
CA GLY A 105 -0.26 11.64 -25.54
C GLY A 105 -0.17 10.55 -26.62
N ALA A 106 -1.00 9.51 -26.48
CA ALA A 106 -1.08 8.44 -27.45
C ALA A 106 -1.63 8.96 -28.78
N ALA A 107 -0.86 8.81 -29.85
CA ALA A 107 -1.25 9.28 -31.19
C ALA A 107 -2.55 8.64 -31.73
N THR A 108 -2.92 7.47 -31.20
CA THR A 108 -4.14 6.74 -31.57
C THR A 108 -5.34 7.12 -30.70
N ALA A 109 -5.16 7.95 -29.67
CA ALA A 109 -6.24 8.33 -28.78
C ALA A 109 -7.18 9.37 -29.44
N PRO A 110 -8.48 9.33 -29.16
CA PRO A 110 -9.43 10.32 -29.67
C PRO A 110 -9.02 11.74 -29.26
N ALA A 111 -9.15 12.71 -30.19
CA ALA A 111 -8.89 14.11 -29.90
C ALA A 111 -9.81 14.60 -28.76
N GLY A 112 -9.21 15.26 -27.76
CA GLY A 112 -9.91 15.70 -26.54
C GLY A 112 -10.09 14.62 -25.47
N SER A 113 -9.54 13.42 -25.66
CA SER A 113 -9.44 12.43 -24.57
C SER A 113 -8.18 12.66 -23.74
N LEU A 114 -8.25 12.34 -22.45
CA LEU A 114 -7.10 12.41 -21.53
C LEU A 114 -5.87 11.66 -22.04
N MET A 115 -6.07 10.57 -22.80
CA MET A 115 -4.99 9.78 -23.36
C MET A 115 -4.28 10.45 -24.54
N ALA A 116 -4.90 11.46 -25.17
CA ALA A 116 -4.27 12.25 -26.24
C ALA A 116 -3.45 13.43 -25.71
N ASP A 117 -3.62 13.79 -24.43
CA ASP A 117 -2.92 14.90 -23.82
C ASP A 117 -1.57 14.44 -23.23
N PRO A 118 -0.50 15.27 -23.34
CA PRO A 118 0.74 15.00 -22.66
C PRO A 118 0.57 15.14 -21.15
N LEU A 119 1.20 14.25 -20.37
CA LEU A 119 1.14 14.25 -18.92
C LEU A 119 2.54 14.41 -18.32
N LEU A 120 2.67 15.34 -17.37
CA LEU A 120 3.88 15.51 -16.57
C LEU A 120 3.63 14.97 -15.16
N MET A 121 4.37 13.95 -14.77
CA MET A 121 4.39 13.45 -13.40
C MET A 121 5.62 14.00 -12.69
N LEU A 122 5.40 14.78 -11.63
CA LEU A 122 6.44 15.24 -10.72
C LEU A 122 6.47 14.34 -9.48
N SER A 123 7.66 13.90 -9.08
CA SER A 123 7.87 13.11 -7.86
C SER A 123 8.86 13.85 -6.96
N LEU A 124 8.41 14.24 -5.77
CA LEU A 124 9.17 15.01 -4.78
C LEU A 124 9.13 14.27 -3.45
N TYR A 125 10.29 13.89 -2.92
CA TYR A 125 10.42 13.22 -1.62
C TYR A 125 11.51 13.92 -0.80
N PRO A 126 11.29 15.15 -0.31
CA PRO A 126 12.34 15.92 0.34
C PRO A 126 12.90 15.21 1.58
N GLU A 127 14.23 15.21 1.72
CA GLU A 127 14.93 14.86 2.95
C GLU A 127 15.28 16.16 3.69
N PHE A 128 14.84 16.27 4.94
CA PHE A 128 15.12 17.45 5.76
C PHE A 128 16.32 17.16 6.68
N PRO A 129 17.33 18.04 6.74
CA PRO A 129 18.43 17.89 7.68
C PRO A 129 17.93 17.77 9.12
N ALA A 130 18.63 16.98 9.94
CA ALA A 130 18.26 16.76 11.34
C ALA A 130 18.03 18.06 12.12
N ALA A 131 18.82 19.11 11.85
CA ALA A 131 18.65 20.43 12.46
C ALA A 131 17.28 21.08 12.15
N VAL A 132 16.78 20.92 10.93
CA VAL A 132 15.44 21.40 10.54
C VAL A 132 14.36 20.55 11.19
N MET A 133 14.51 19.22 11.16
CA MET A 133 13.57 18.31 11.81
C MET A 133 13.47 18.54 13.33
N SER A 134 14.58 18.85 14.01
CA SER A 134 14.56 19.17 15.44
C SER A 134 13.76 20.44 15.76
N SER A 135 13.74 21.42 14.86
CA SER A 135 12.92 22.62 15.04
C SER A 135 11.44 22.41 14.69
N LEU A 136 11.13 21.52 13.75
CA LEU A 136 9.74 21.22 13.35
C LEU A 136 9.04 20.33 14.38
N THR A 137 9.78 19.40 14.99
CA THR A 137 9.25 18.50 16.02
C THR A 137 8.92 19.21 17.33
N SER A 138 9.48 20.40 17.59
CA SER A 138 9.21 21.19 18.80
C SER A 138 8.08 22.21 18.66
N HIS A 139 7.46 22.36 17.48
CA HIS A 139 6.50 23.44 17.22
C HIS A 139 5.22 23.02 16.48
N GLY A 140 5.00 21.72 16.29
CA GLY A 140 3.74 21.24 15.72
C GLY A 140 2.56 21.47 16.67
N GLU A 141 1.43 21.89 16.13
CA GLU A 141 0.15 21.92 16.86
C GLU A 141 -0.81 20.90 16.25
N PHE A 142 -1.31 19.98 17.08
CA PHE A 142 -2.22 18.91 16.69
C PHE A 142 -3.61 19.12 17.31
N ILE A 143 -4.63 19.31 16.47
CA ILE A 143 -6.01 19.44 16.93
C ILE A 143 -6.76 18.16 16.58
N PHE A 144 -7.16 17.40 17.60
CA PHE A 144 -7.97 16.20 17.45
C PHE A 144 -9.45 16.57 17.55
N LEU A 145 -10.20 16.32 16.46
CA LEU A 145 -11.65 16.46 16.45
C LEU A 145 -12.28 15.07 16.56
N VAL A 146 -13.11 14.87 17.58
CA VAL A 146 -13.69 13.57 17.91
C VAL A 146 -15.20 13.65 17.87
N ASP A 147 -15.84 12.88 16.99
CA ASP A 147 -17.30 12.73 17.00
C ASP A 147 -17.72 11.94 18.26
N GLN A 148 -18.73 12.46 18.95
CA GLN A 148 -19.38 11.90 20.14
C GLN A 148 -20.90 11.86 19.95
N SER A 149 -21.37 11.91 18.70
CA SER A 149 -22.77 11.69 18.36
C SER A 149 -23.28 10.35 18.89
N GLY A 150 -24.60 10.22 19.06
CA GLY A 150 -25.20 8.97 19.56
C GLY A 150 -24.89 7.73 18.71
N SER A 151 -24.45 7.89 17.46
CA SER A 151 -24.00 6.78 16.63
C SER A 151 -22.65 6.18 17.05
N MET A 152 -21.91 6.87 17.91
CA MET A 152 -20.65 6.40 18.49
C MET A 152 -20.87 5.42 19.65
N ASP A 153 -22.07 5.40 20.23
CA ASP A 153 -22.57 4.36 21.14
C ASP A 153 -23.15 3.16 20.38
N CYS A 154 -22.73 2.94 19.13
CA CYS A 154 -23.01 1.72 18.39
C CYS A 154 -21.79 0.79 18.36
N PRO A 155 -21.99 -0.54 18.28
CA PRO A 155 -20.90 -1.48 18.05
C PRO A 155 -20.17 -1.24 16.72
N MET A 156 -18.87 -1.60 16.67
CA MET A 156 -18.05 -1.56 15.45
C MET A 156 -18.49 -2.57 14.40
N HIS A 157 -19.00 -3.72 14.82
CA HIS A 157 -19.52 -4.79 13.96
C HIS A 157 -20.63 -5.56 14.68
N HIS A 158 -21.41 -6.33 13.91
CA HIS A 158 -22.42 -7.22 14.49
C HIS A 158 -21.74 -8.51 14.96
N GLY A 159 -21.47 -8.59 16.26
CA GLY A 159 -20.87 -9.76 16.90
C GLY A 159 -20.92 -9.64 18.42
N GLU A 160 -20.96 -10.78 19.10
CA GLU A 160 -20.85 -10.81 20.56
C GLU A 160 -19.45 -10.32 20.97
N GLY A 161 -19.38 -9.39 21.92
CA GLY A 161 -18.12 -8.77 22.36
C GLY A 161 -17.59 -7.66 21.44
N ALA A 162 -18.38 -7.16 20.49
CA ALA A 162 -17.98 -6.04 19.63
C ALA A 162 -17.78 -4.76 20.45
N GLN A 163 -16.57 -4.18 20.34
CA GLN A 163 -16.22 -2.89 20.96
C GLN A 163 -17.12 -1.76 20.44
N MET A 164 -17.46 -0.81 21.31
CA MET A 164 -18.21 0.38 20.91
C MET A 164 -17.32 1.31 20.08
N ARG A 165 -17.90 2.01 19.10
CA ARG A 165 -17.14 2.94 18.23
C ARG A 165 -16.43 4.02 19.05
N ILE A 166 -17.08 4.55 20.09
CA ILE A 166 -16.50 5.54 20.98
C ILE A 166 -15.30 5.00 21.77
N GLU A 167 -15.33 3.72 22.16
CA GLU A 167 -14.21 3.07 22.84
C GLU A 167 -13.04 2.89 21.86
N SER A 168 -13.31 2.43 20.64
CA SER A 168 -12.28 2.28 19.60
C SER A 168 -11.64 3.63 19.22
N ALA A 169 -12.45 4.68 19.11
CA ALA A 169 -11.97 6.05 18.89
C ALA A 169 -11.08 6.53 20.05
N ARG A 170 -11.48 6.25 21.29
CA ARG A 170 -10.69 6.57 22.48
C ARG A 170 -9.34 5.83 22.49
N ASP A 171 -9.32 4.54 22.19
CA ASP A 171 -8.08 3.75 22.15
C ASP A 171 -7.13 4.26 21.06
N THR A 172 -7.67 4.59 19.89
CA THR A 172 -6.91 5.17 18.78
C THR A 172 -6.36 6.54 19.16
N LEU A 173 -7.17 7.40 19.79
CA LEU A 173 -6.73 8.71 20.25
C LEU A 173 -5.61 8.60 21.29
N LEU A 174 -5.70 7.65 22.22
CA LEU A 174 -4.64 7.40 23.19
C LEU A 174 -3.33 6.97 22.52
N LEU A 175 -3.40 6.13 21.48
CA LEU A 175 -2.23 5.72 20.69
C LEU A 175 -1.62 6.91 19.95
N LEU A 176 -2.44 7.76 19.34
CA LEU A 176 -1.99 8.98 18.65
C LEU A 176 -1.30 9.94 19.61
N LEU A 177 -1.91 10.22 20.76
CA LEU A 177 -1.32 11.09 21.78
C LEU A 177 0.04 10.56 22.24
N LYS A 178 0.16 9.26 22.52
CA LYS A 178 1.45 8.65 22.91
C LYS A 178 2.52 8.69 21.82
N SER A 179 2.13 8.83 20.57
CA SER A 179 3.05 8.91 19.42
C SER A 179 3.47 10.33 19.04
N LEU A 180 2.87 11.36 19.67
CA LEU A 180 3.20 12.75 19.34
C LEU A 180 4.66 13.07 19.68
N PRO A 181 5.37 13.82 18.81
CA PRO A 181 6.70 14.30 19.14
C PRO A 181 6.70 15.13 20.42
N LEU A 182 7.76 15.00 21.21
CA LEU A 182 7.95 15.82 22.41
C LEU A 182 8.09 17.30 22.03
N GLY A 183 7.45 18.18 22.79
CA GLY A 183 7.45 19.63 22.54
C GLY A 183 6.32 20.12 21.63
N CYS A 184 5.53 19.23 21.04
CA CYS A 184 4.35 19.63 20.27
C CYS A 184 3.20 20.10 21.18
N TYR A 185 2.38 21.00 20.65
CA TYR A 185 1.11 21.37 21.26
C TYR A 185 0.01 20.45 20.75
N PHE A 186 -0.98 20.17 21.59
CA PHE A 186 -2.19 19.51 21.14
C PHE A 186 -3.44 20.03 21.86
N ASN A 187 -4.58 19.87 21.22
CA ASN A 187 -5.88 20.02 21.87
C ASN A 187 -6.89 19.01 21.31
N ILE A 188 -7.93 18.71 22.08
CA ILE A 188 -8.95 17.73 21.74
C ILE A 188 -10.32 18.39 21.88
N TYR A 189 -11.12 18.30 20.82
CA TYR A 189 -12.51 18.77 20.81
C TYR A 189 -13.44 17.61 20.49
N GLY A 190 -14.38 17.35 21.40
CA GLY A 190 -15.52 16.49 21.15
C GLY A 190 -16.63 17.28 20.45
N PHE A 191 -17.30 16.70 19.47
CA PHE A 191 -18.48 17.31 18.85
C PHE A 191 -19.61 16.29 18.64
N GLY A 192 -20.83 16.78 18.59
CA GLY A 192 -22.06 16.02 18.39
C GLY A 192 -23.22 17.00 18.21
N SER A 193 -24.21 16.98 19.11
CA SER A 193 -25.22 18.05 19.17
C SER A 193 -24.66 19.38 19.68
N SER A 194 -23.59 19.33 20.46
CA SER A 194 -22.79 20.47 20.90
C SER A 194 -21.29 20.13 20.78
N PHE A 195 -20.41 21.12 20.89
CA PHE A 195 -18.97 20.86 20.97
C PHE A 195 -18.46 21.11 22.39
N GLN A 196 -17.39 20.40 22.76
CA GLN A 196 -16.72 20.52 24.04
C GLN A 196 -15.20 20.44 23.83
N ALA A 197 -14.47 21.42 24.36
CA ALA A 197 -13.03 21.33 24.48
C ALA A 197 -12.66 20.46 25.69
N PHE A 198 -11.78 19.48 25.52
CA PHE A 198 -11.29 18.66 26.63
C PHE A 198 -10.31 19.44 27.51
N PHE A 199 -9.53 20.34 26.90
CA PHE A 199 -8.64 21.25 27.63
C PHE A 199 -9.03 22.71 27.37
N PRO A 200 -9.05 23.55 28.41
CA PRO A 200 -9.38 24.97 28.27
C PRO A 200 -8.29 25.77 27.54
N SER A 201 -7.08 25.22 27.44
CA SER A 201 -5.94 25.79 26.70
C SER A 201 -5.15 24.67 26.04
N VAL A 202 -4.40 24.99 24.99
CA VAL A 202 -3.51 24.05 24.29
C VAL A 202 -2.55 23.40 25.27
N GLN A 203 -2.40 22.08 25.18
CA GLN A 203 -1.52 21.29 26.04
C GLN A 203 -0.18 21.09 25.37
N LEU A 204 0.92 21.18 26.12
CA LEU A 204 2.25 20.86 25.63
C LEU A 204 2.55 19.38 25.95
N HIS A 205 2.96 18.62 24.94
CA HIS A 205 3.28 17.21 25.05
C HIS A 205 4.72 17.03 25.57
N TYR A 206 4.87 16.43 26.77
CA TYR A 206 6.14 16.18 27.46
C TYR A 206 6.42 14.69 27.65
#